data_AF-A0A2Y9RSH2-F1
#
_entry.id   AF-A0A2Y9RSH2-F1
#
_cell.length_a   1.000
_cell.length_b   1.000
_cell.length_c   1.000
_cell.angle_alpha   90.00
_cell.angle_beta   90.00
_cell.angle_gamma   90.00
#
_symmetry.space_group_name_H-M   'P 1'
#
loop_
_entity.id
_entity.type
_entity.pdbx_description
1 polymer ?
#
loop_
_entity_poly.entity_id
_entity_poly.type
_entity_poly.pdbx_seq_one_letter_code
_entity_poly.pdbx_strand_id
1 'polypeptide(L)'
;MAASSRAQVLDLYRAMLRESKHFSAYNYRTYAVRRIRDAFRENKNVEDPVEIQILVSKAKRDLEIIRRQHRFCLPEGAHWALAFHAWLHISKYTWNLVQPNFIF
;
A
#
# COMPACT_ATOMS: atom_id res chain seq x y z
N MET A 1 -31.72 -5.70 8.41
CA MET A 1 -30.50 -5.35 7.65
C MET A 1 -30.78 -5.59 6.18
N ALA A 2 -30.54 -4.60 5.31
CA ALA A 2 -30.82 -4.74 3.88
C ALA A 2 -29.76 -5.65 3.23
N ALA A 3 -30.20 -6.61 2.41
CA ALA A 3 -29.31 -7.46 1.64
C ALA A 3 -28.39 -6.59 0.76
N SER A 4 -27.09 -6.92 0.71
CA SER A 4 -26.17 -6.15 -0.12
C SER A 4 -26.51 -6.36 -1.59
N SER A 5 -26.78 -5.27 -2.31
CA SER A 5 -27.21 -5.37 -3.71
C SER A 5 -26.05 -5.83 -4.59
N ARG A 6 -26.36 -6.53 -5.69
CA ARG A 6 -25.37 -6.94 -6.69
C ARG A 6 -24.47 -5.78 -7.14
N ALA A 7 -25.01 -4.57 -7.24
CA ALA A 7 -24.26 -3.37 -7.58
C ALA A 7 -23.18 -3.06 -6.52
N GLN A 8 -23.52 -3.09 -5.23
CA GLN A 8 -22.58 -2.85 -4.14
C GLN A 8 -21.42 -3.86 -4.14
N VAL A 9 -21.71 -5.14 -4.41
CA VAL A 9 -20.69 -6.19 -4.51
C VAL A 9 -19.73 -5.92 -5.66
N LEU A 10 -20.24 -5.53 -6.83
CA LEU A 10 -19.42 -5.20 -8.00
C LEU A 10 -18.59 -3.95 -7.79
N ASP A 11 -19.14 -2.93 -7.13
CA ASP A 11 -18.40 -1.71 -6.82
C ASP A 11 -17.30 -1.95 -5.81
N LEU A 12 -17.55 -2.79 -4.81
CA LEU A 12 -16.54 -3.25 -3.85
C LEU A 12 -15.42 -4.03 -4.55
N TYR A 13 -15.76 -4.97 -5.43
CA TYR A 13 -14.79 -5.71 -6.23
C TYR A 13 -13.88 -4.77 -7.05
N ARG A 14 -14.48 -3.81 -7.76
CA ARG A 14 -13.72 -2.81 -8.54
C ARG A 14 -12.85 -1.94 -7.64
N ALA A 15 -13.34 -1.54 -6.47
CA ALA A 15 -12.56 -0.77 -5.50
C ALA A 15 -11.34 -1.54 -5.02
N MET A 16 -11.50 -2.80 -4.61
CA MET A 16 -10.38 -3.64 -4.17
C MET A 16 -9.32 -3.83 -5.26
N LEU A 17 -9.74 -4.02 -6.52
CA LEU A 17 -8.80 -4.13 -7.63
C LEU A 17 -8.06 -2.82 -7.94
N ARG A 18 -8.74 -1.67 -7.82
CA ARG A 18 -8.10 -0.36 -8.00
C ARG A 18 -7.05 -0.11 -6.92
N GLU A 19 -7.42 -0.30 -5.65
CA GLU A 19 -6.51 -0.09 -4.52
C GLU A 19 -5.30 -1.02 -4.57
N SER A 20 -5.50 -2.28 -4.98
CA SER A 20 -4.41 -3.26 -5.10
C SER A 20 -3.36 -2.86 -6.14
N LYS A 21 -3.69 -2.02 -7.13
CA LYS A 21 -2.71 -1.54 -8.11
C LYS A 21 -1.71 -0.54 -7.51
N HIS A 22 -2.04 0.10 -6.39
CA HIS A 22 -1.17 1.07 -5.72
C HIS A 22 -0.04 0.42 -4.89
N PHE A 23 -0.02 -0.90 -4.76
CA PHE A 23 1.15 -1.58 -4.18
C PHE A 23 2.39 -1.37 -5.06
N SER A 24 3.44 -0.80 -4.46
CA SER A 24 4.73 -0.56 -5.10
C SER A 24 5.40 -1.88 -5.52
N ALA A 25 5.49 -2.83 -4.59
CA ALA A 25 6.06 -4.15 -4.88
C ALA A 25 5.17 -4.99 -5.80
N TYR A 26 5.76 -5.50 -6.88
CA TYR A 26 5.09 -6.33 -7.88
C TYR A 26 4.40 -7.55 -7.27
N ASN A 27 5.09 -8.29 -6.40
CA ASN A 27 4.59 -9.53 -5.80
C ASN A 27 3.30 -9.30 -4.98
N TYR A 28 3.24 -8.22 -4.20
CA TYR A 28 2.04 -7.87 -3.43
C TYR A 28 0.89 -7.44 -4.34
N ARG A 29 1.17 -6.64 -5.37
CA ARG A 29 0.18 -6.23 -6.37
C ARG A 29 -0.45 -7.43 -7.07
N THR A 30 0.37 -8.35 -7.58
CA THR A 30 -0.13 -9.54 -8.30
C THR A 30 -0.84 -10.50 -7.38
N TYR A 31 -0.32 -10.71 -6.16
CA TYR A 31 -0.96 -11.58 -5.18
C TYR A 31 -2.33 -11.06 -4.77
N ALA A 32 -2.44 -9.77 -4.43
CA ALA A 32 -3.69 -9.15 -4.03
C ALA A 32 -4.74 -9.26 -5.15
N VAL A 33 -4.37 -8.91 -6.39
CA VAL A 33 -5.27 -9.03 -7.55
C VAL A 33 -5.74 -10.45 -7.77
N ARG A 34 -4.84 -11.44 -7.71
CA ARG A 34 -5.20 -12.86 -7.85
C ARG A 34 -6.15 -13.29 -6.72
N ARG A 35 -5.80 -13.01 -5.47
CA ARG A 35 -6.57 -13.42 -4.29
C ARG A 35 -7.99 -12.83 -4.28
N ILE A 36 -8.14 -11.58 -4.71
CA ILE A 36 -9.45 -10.91 -4.85
C ILE A 36 -10.27 -11.62 -5.93
N ARG A 37 -9.70 -11.88 -7.11
CA ARG A 37 -10.42 -12.57 -8.20
C ARG A 37 -10.87 -13.96 -7.78
N ASP A 38 -10.01 -14.72 -7.13
CA ASP A 38 -10.30 -16.07 -6.69
C ASP A 38 -11.42 -16.06 -5.63
N ALA A 39 -11.33 -15.19 -4.62
CA ALA A 39 -12.36 -15.06 -3.59
C ALA A 39 -13.75 -14.75 -4.17
N PHE A 40 -13.85 -13.78 -5.09
CA PHE A 40 -15.14 -13.42 -5.68
C PHE A 40 -15.67 -14.48 -6.64
N ARG A 41 -14.78 -15.27 -7.26
CA ARG A 41 -15.17 -16.38 -8.13
C ARG A 41 -15.67 -17.58 -7.32
N GLU A 42 -14.97 -17.93 -6.24
CA GLU A 42 -15.35 -18.99 -5.30
C GLU A 42 -16.74 -18.73 -4.70
N ASN A 43 -17.04 -17.47 -4.34
CA ASN A 43 -18.30 -17.10 -3.70
C ASN A 43 -19.40 -16.62 -4.68
N LYS A 44 -19.23 -16.84 -5.99
CA LYS A 44 -20.17 -16.34 -7.02
C LYS A 44 -21.59 -16.90 -6.87
N ASN A 45 -21.71 -18.15 -6.43
CA ASN A 45 -22.97 -18.89 -6.38
C ASN A 45 -23.55 -18.96 -4.96
N VAL A 46 -23.05 -18.14 -4.03
CA VAL A 46 -23.64 -18.04 -2.69
C VAL A 46 -24.96 -17.28 -2.80
N GLU A 47 -26.04 -17.91 -2.38
CA GLU A 47 -27.41 -17.35 -2.46
C GLU A 47 -27.94 -16.90 -1.09
N ASP A 48 -27.36 -17.41 0.01
CA ASP A 48 -27.79 -17.03 1.36
C ASP A 48 -27.48 -15.55 1.64
N PRO A 49 -28.52 -14.71 1.87
CA PRO A 49 -28.33 -13.29 2.15
C PRO A 49 -27.54 -13.00 3.44
N VAL A 50 -27.50 -13.94 4.40
CA VAL A 50 -26.70 -13.79 5.62
C VAL A 50 -25.23 -14.02 5.30
N GLU A 51 -24.90 -15.10 4.60
CA GLU A 51 -23.54 -15.39 4.15
C GLU A 51 -22.99 -14.28 3.23
N ILE A 52 -23.79 -13.78 2.29
CA ILE A 52 -23.40 -12.64 1.44
C ILE A 52 -23.02 -11.42 2.29
N GLN A 53 -23.80 -11.10 3.34
CA GLN A 53 -23.50 -9.96 4.22
C GLN A 53 -22.20 -10.16 5.00
N ILE A 54 -21.92 -11.38 5.46
CA ILE A 54 -20.66 -11.72 6.14
C ILE A 54 -19.48 -11.54 5.18
N LEU A 55 -19.60 -12.05 3.95
CA LEU A 55 -18.57 -11.94 2.92
C LEU A 55 -18.32 -10.50 2.49
N VAL A 56 -19.37 -9.70 2.29
CA VAL A 56 -19.26 -8.28 1.99
C VAL A 56 -18.58 -7.52 3.13
N SER A 57 -18.95 -7.83 4.39
CA SER A 57 -18.33 -7.21 5.56
C SER A 57 -16.86 -7.59 5.71
N LYS A 58 -16.49 -8.82 5.35
CA LYS A 58 -15.10 -9.26 5.25
C LYS A 58 -14.35 -8.50 4.15
N ALA A 59 -14.89 -8.43 2.94
CA ALA A 59 -14.28 -7.73 1.82
C ALA A 59 -14.09 -6.23 2.09
N LYS A 60 -15.01 -5.57 2.82
CA LYS A 60 -14.85 -4.18 3.28
C LYS A 60 -13.66 -4.03 4.23
N ARG A 61 -13.48 -4.94 5.20
CA ARG A 61 -12.31 -4.94 6.10
C ARG A 61 -11.02 -5.16 5.31
N ASP A 62 -11.01 -6.10 4.38
CA ASP A 62 -9.84 -6.38 3.53
C ASP A 62 -9.47 -5.16 2.67
N LEU A 63 -10.46 -4.44 2.13
CA LEU A 63 -10.25 -3.19 1.40
C LEU A 63 -9.56 -2.12 2.27
N GLU A 64 -9.97 -1.96 3.53
CA GLU A 64 -9.30 -1.04 4.45
C GLU A 64 -7.86 -1.42 4.73
N ILE A 65 -7.57 -2.72 4.86
CA ILE A 65 -6.20 -3.22 5.02
C ILE A 65 -5.37 -2.86 3.79
N ILE A 66 -5.87 -3.14 2.58
CA ILE A 66 -5.19 -2.78 1.32
C ILE A 66 -4.91 -1.27 1.27
N ARG A 67 -5.86 -0.44 1.71
CA ARG A 67 -5.71 1.02 1.80
C ARG A 67 -4.62 1.47 2.77
N ARG A 68 -4.51 0.82 3.93
CA ARG A 68 -3.46 1.13 4.92
C ARG A 68 -2.08 0.70 4.42
N GLN A 69 -2.01 -0.46 3.79
CA GLN A 69 -0.74 -1.07 3.38
C GLN A 69 -0.10 -0.37 2.17
N HIS A 70 -0.86 0.10 1.19
CA HIS A 70 -0.25 0.86 0.07
C HIS A 70 0.26 2.24 0.52
N ARG A 71 -0.41 2.89 1.49
CA ARG A 71 0.03 4.19 2.05
C ARG A 71 1.40 4.07 2.72
N PHE A 72 1.64 2.97 3.42
CA PHE A 72 2.93 2.72 4.09
C PHE A 72 4.07 2.44 3.10
N CYS A 73 3.75 2.08 1.85
CA CYS A 73 4.72 1.74 0.81
C CYS A 73 4.95 2.87 -0.21
N LEU A 74 4.63 4.12 0.14
CA LEU A 74 5.04 5.30 -0.64
C LEU A 74 6.57 5.42 -0.60
N PRO A 75 7.23 5.75 -1.72
CA PRO A 75 8.66 5.93 -1.71
C PRO A 75 8.98 7.16 -0.85
N GLU A 76 9.66 6.95 0.28
CA GLU A 76 10.40 7.97 1.02
C GLU A 76 11.60 8.47 0.18
N GLY A 77 11.36 8.84 -1.08
CA GLY A 77 12.36 9.37 -2.00
C GLY A 77 12.54 10.89 -1.92
N ALA A 78 11.80 11.57 -1.04
CA ALA A 78 11.80 13.04 -0.95
C ALA A 78 12.35 13.60 0.39
N HIS A 79 12.86 12.76 1.30
CA HIS A 79 13.54 13.23 2.51
C HIS A 79 15.06 13.33 2.28
N TRP A 80 15.64 12.38 1.55
CA TRP A 80 17.08 12.35 1.32
C TRP A 80 17.61 13.58 0.56
N ALA A 81 16.83 14.22 -0.31
CA ALA A 81 17.30 15.42 -1.03
C ALA A 81 17.62 16.61 -0.11
N LEU A 82 16.81 16.83 0.94
CA LEU A 82 17.05 17.88 1.93
C LEU A 82 18.15 17.49 2.93
N ALA A 83 18.22 16.22 3.30
CA ALA A 83 19.31 15.70 4.14
C ALA A 83 20.67 15.72 3.42
N PHE A 84 20.70 15.43 2.11
CA PHE A 84 21.92 15.45 1.28
C PHE A 84 22.43 16.87 1.05
N HIS A 85 21.52 17.84 0.84
CA HIS A 85 21.88 19.26 0.78
C HIS A 85 22.37 19.82 2.13
N ALA A 86 21.72 19.43 3.24
CA ALA A 86 22.19 19.80 4.58
C ALA A 86 23.56 19.17 4.90
N TRP A 87 23.79 17.92 4.48
CA TRP A 87 25.07 17.24 4.64
C TRP A 87 26.19 17.85 3.79
N LEU A 88 25.90 18.24 2.53
CA LEU A 88 26.84 18.98 1.66
C LEU A 88 27.18 20.37 2.22
N HIS A 89 26.25 21.02 2.92
CA HIS A 89 26.53 22.29 3.59
C HIS A 89 27.44 22.08 4.81
N ILE A 90 27.18 21.06 5.64
CA ILE A 90 28.01 20.75 6.82
C ILE A 90 29.43 20.31 6.43
N SER A 91 29.59 19.53 5.35
CA SER A 91 30.90 19.04 4.90
C SER A 91 31.84 20.15 4.42
N LYS A 92 31.33 21.30 3.97
CA LYS A 92 32.18 22.45 3.57
C LYS A 92 32.75 23.25 4.75
N TYR A 93 32.15 23.17 5.94
CA TYR A 93 32.60 23.93 7.12
C TYR A 93 33.52 23.14 8.06
N THR A 94 33.60 21.81 7.93
CA THR A 94 34.44 20.97 8.81
C THR A 94 35.86 20.74 8.29
N TRP A 95 36.17 21.08 7.04
CA TRP A 95 37.50 20.91 6.44
C TRP A 95 38.52 22.02 6.76
N ASN A 96 38.15 23.06 7.53
CA ASN A 96 39.04 24.17 7.89
C ASN A 96 39.51 24.16 9.36
N LEU A 97 39.23 23.11 10.14
CA LEU A 97 39.54 23.09 11.58
C LEU A 97 40.24 21.83 12.11
N VAL A 98 40.71 20.92 11.25
CA VAL A 98 41.61 19.83 11.66
C VAL A 98 42.57 19.54 10.53
N GLN A 99 43.80 20.08 10.63
CA GLN A 99 45.07 19.39 10.33
C GLN A 99 46.26 20.30 10.74
N PRO A 100 46.75 20.22 12.00
CA PRO A 100 48.12 20.53 12.30
C PRO A 100 48.95 19.23 12.33
N ASN A 101 50.02 19.23 11.53
CA ASN A 101 51.21 18.38 11.64
C ASN A 101 51.08 16.89 11.33
N PHE A 102 51.44 16.50 10.11
CA PHE A 102 52.28 15.32 9.91
C PHE A 102 53.45 15.67 8.97
N ILE A 103 54.63 15.66 9.58
CA ILE A 103 55.96 15.65 8.97
C ILE A 103 56.40 14.18 8.92
N PHE A 104 57.07 13.82 7.81
CA PHE A 104 57.54 12.50 7.35
C PHE A 104 56.50 11.53 6.80
#